data_AF-A0AAV5WR07-F1
#
_entry.id   AF-A0AAV5WR07-F1
#
_cell.length_a   1.000
_cell.length_b   1.000
_cell.length_c   1.000
_cell.angle_alpha   90.00
_cell.angle_beta   90.00
_cell.angle_gamma   90.00
#
_symmetry.space_group_name_H-M   'P 1'
#
loop_
_entity.id
_entity.type
_entity.pdbx_description
1 polymer ?
#
loop_
_entity_poly.entity_id
_entity_poly.type
_entity_poly.pdbx_seq_one_letter_code
_entity_poly.pdbx_strand_id
1 'polypeptide(L)'
;MDILEENPYAAAVNSNRLSSACSRCFVQKDHVPVSRCMKCKAIYYCSSACQKGDWKIHKKECEWLSAIHPFTPNQAVRLIARLLIRRKKGDSSKVTAFNG
;
A
#
# COMPACT_ATOMS: atom_id res chain seq x y z
N MET A 1 24.27 -13.85 -6.35
CA MET A 1 24.79 -13.53 -5.01
C MET A 1 24.19 -12.19 -4.68
N ASP A 2 23.08 -12.18 -3.96
CA ASP A 2 22.39 -10.94 -3.58
C ASP A 2 23.02 -10.43 -2.29
N ILE A 3 23.59 -9.23 -2.35
CA ILE A 3 24.35 -8.65 -1.23
C ILE A 3 23.40 -8.10 -0.16
N LEU A 4 22.16 -7.73 -0.52
CA LEU A 4 21.10 -7.35 0.43
C LEU A 4 19.73 -7.34 -0.25
N GLU A 5 18.72 -7.85 0.46
CA GLU A 5 17.30 -7.72 0.10
C GLU A 5 16.56 -7.02 1.24
N GLU A 6 15.83 -5.95 0.94
CA GLU A 6 15.03 -5.22 1.92
C GLU A 6 13.61 -4.98 1.39
N ASN A 7 12.62 -5.12 2.26
CA ASN A 7 11.25 -4.72 1.97
C ASN A 7 11.08 -3.21 2.18
N PRO A 8 10.38 -2.51 1.28
CA PRO A 8 10.18 -1.07 1.42
C PRO A 8 9.44 -0.75 2.72
N TYR A 9 9.94 0.21 3.49
CA TYR A 9 9.30 0.68 4.71
C TYR A 9 7.84 1.11 4.47
N ALA A 10 7.60 1.86 3.38
CA ALA A 10 6.27 2.15 2.86
C ALA A 10 6.31 2.22 1.33
N ALA A 11 5.19 1.86 0.69
CA ALA A 11 5.06 1.92 -0.76
C ALA A 11 3.62 2.23 -1.18
N ALA A 12 3.48 2.89 -2.34
CA ALA A 12 2.20 3.22 -2.96
C ALA A 12 2.30 3.02 -4.47
N VAL A 13 1.28 2.39 -5.07
CA VAL A 13 1.18 2.22 -6.54
C VAL A 13 1.06 3.59 -7.21
N ASN A 14 1.70 3.77 -8.37
CA ASN A 14 1.59 5.00 -9.17
C ASN A 14 0.11 5.33 -9.46
N SER A 15 -0.24 6.62 -9.45
CA SER A 15 -1.61 7.08 -9.69
C SER A 15 -2.22 6.50 -10.99
N ASN A 16 -1.42 6.40 -12.07
CA ASN A 16 -1.89 5.90 -13.37
C ASN A 16 -1.99 4.36 -13.44
N ARG A 17 -1.56 3.63 -12.42
CA ARG A 17 -1.56 2.15 -12.35
C ARG A 17 -2.46 1.59 -11.27
N LEU A 18 -3.26 2.43 -10.59
CA LEU A 18 -4.11 1.99 -9.48
C LEU A 18 -5.05 0.85 -9.86
N SER A 19 -5.71 0.93 -11.02
CA SER A 19 -6.64 -0.10 -11.51
C SER A 19 -5.97 -1.29 -12.19
N SER A 20 -4.64 -1.26 -12.36
CA SER A 20 -3.86 -2.26 -13.09
C SER A 20 -2.75 -2.90 -12.25
N ALA A 21 -2.68 -2.64 -10.95
CA ALA A 21 -1.72 -3.29 -10.06
C ALA A 21 -2.28 -3.53 -8.65
N CYS A 22 -1.84 -4.61 -8.01
CA CYS A 22 -2.13 -4.84 -6.61
C CYS A 22 -1.40 -3.83 -5.73
N SER A 23 -2.13 -3.19 -4.81
CA SER A 23 -1.59 -2.16 -3.92
C SER A 23 -0.75 -2.69 -2.75
N ARG A 24 -0.57 -4.02 -2.68
CA ARG A 24 0.29 -4.67 -1.69
C ARG A 24 1.49 -5.39 -2.30
N CYS A 25 1.27 -6.32 -3.24
CA CYS A 25 2.35 -7.10 -3.85
C CYS A 25 2.80 -6.56 -5.21
N PHE A 26 2.19 -5.48 -5.70
CA PHE A 26 2.56 -4.80 -6.96
C PHE A 26 2.43 -5.66 -8.23
N VAL A 27 1.88 -6.88 -8.14
CA VAL A 27 1.56 -7.70 -9.32
C VAL A 27 0.64 -6.93 -10.26
N GLN A 28 0.97 -6.96 -11.56
CA GLN A 28 0.20 -6.29 -12.58
C GLN A 28 -1.05 -7.11 -12.94
N LYS A 29 -2.11 -6.41 -13.35
CA LYS A 29 -3.41 -7.01 -13.73
C LYS A 29 -3.28 -8.02 -14.87
N ASP A 30 -2.29 -7.85 -15.74
CA ASP A 30 -2.00 -8.75 -16.86
C ASP A 30 -1.55 -10.15 -16.40
N HIS A 31 -1.03 -10.26 -15.18
CA HIS A 31 -0.67 -11.56 -14.58
C HIS A 31 -1.77 -12.13 -13.70
N VAL A 32 -2.47 -11.29 -12.92
CA VAL A 32 -3.55 -11.72 -12.02
C VAL A 32 -4.65 -10.65 -11.96
N PRO A 33 -5.95 -11.02 -12.08
CA PRO A 33 -7.05 -10.07 -11.94
C PRO A 33 -6.98 -9.30 -10.62
N VAL A 34 -7.24 -7.99 -10.68
CA VAL A 34 -7.31 -7.13 -9.50
C VAL A 34 -8.72 -6.58 -9.32
N SER A 35 -9.15 -6.49 -8.06
CA SER A 35 -10.45 -5.95 -7.66
C SER A 35 -10.26 -4.76 -6.72
N ARG A 36 -11.09 -3.73 -6.89
CA ARG A 36 -11.06 -2.55 -6.01
C ARG A 36 -11.56 -2.89 -4.61
N CYS A 37 -11.01 -2.20 -3.62
CA CYS A 37 -11.58 -2.14 -2.28
C CYS A 37 -13.01 -1.60 -2.34
N MET A 38 -13.99 -2.36 -1.84
CA MET A 38 -15.40 -1.98 -1.94
C MET A 38 -15.74 -0.69 -1.17
N LYS A 39 -15.00 -0.41 -0.08
CA LYS A 39 -15.24 0.75 0.78
C LYS A 39 -14.75 2.05 0.15
N CYS A 40 -13.45 2.19 -0.09
CA CYS A 40 -12.89 3.44 -0.65
C CYS A 40 -12.96 3.54 -2.17
N LYS A 41 -13.12 2.41 -2.88
CA LYS A 41 -13.15 2.31 -4.36
C LYS A 41 -11.91 2.84 -5.11
N ALA A 42 -10.87 3.25 -4.38
CA ALA A 42 -9.65 3.87 -4.94
C ALA A 42 -8.46 2.91 -5.10
N ILE A 43 -8.34 1.91 -4.22
CA ILE A 43 -7.17 1.01 -4.12
C ILE A 43 -7.58 -0.41 -4.56
N TYR A 44 -6.68 -1.15 -5.22
CA TYR A 44 -6.97 -2.46 -5.84
C TYR A 44 -6.08 -3.57 -5.30
N TYR A 45 -6.62 -4.80 -5.25
CA TYR A 45 -5.93 -5.99 -4.74
C TYR A 45 -6.16 -7.20 -5.64
N CYS A 46 -5.15 -8.05 -5.81
CA CYS A 46 -5.29 -9.32 -6.56
C CYS A 46 -6.00 -10.41 -5.76
N SER A 47 -6.08 -10.29 -4.43
CA SER A 47 -6.70 -11.29 -3.56
C SER A 47 -7.14 -10.71 -2.22
N SER A 48 -8.05 -11.43 -1.55
CA SER A 48 -8.44 -11.13 -0.17
C SER A 48 -7.26 -11.25 0.80
N ALA A 49 -6.29 -12.13 0.53
CA ALA A 49 -5.05 -12.25 1.30
C ALA A 49 -4.20 -10.97 1.19
N CYS A 50 -4.06 -10.42 -0.01
CA CYS A 50 -3.38 -9.14 -0.22
C CYS A 50 -4.09 -8.01 0.52
N GLN A 51 -5.41 -7.88 0.38
CA GLN A 51 -6.19 -6.86 1.10
C GLN A 51 -6.04 -7.00 2.63
N LYS A 52 -6.18 -8.21 3.18
CA LYS A 52 -6.16 -8.47 4.63
C LYS A 52 -4.83 -8.07 5.28
N GLY A 53 -3.69 -8.34 4.65
CA GLY A 53 -2.43 -7.92 5.28
C GLY A 53 -1.94 -6.53 4.88
N ASP A 54 -2.52 -5.86 3.86
CA ASP A 54 -2.36 -4.39 3.74
C ASP A 54 -3.24 -3.65 4.76
N TRP A 55 -4.29 -4.30 5.29
CA TRP A 55 -5.27 -3.69 6.19
C TRP A 55 -4.66 -2.99 7.41
N LYS A 56 -3.50 -3.45 7.89
CA LYS A 56 -2.78 -2.78 8.99
C LYS A 56 -2.48 -1.32 8.65
N ILE A 57 -2.14 -1.00 7.42
CA ILE A 57 -1.90 0.39 6.96
C ILE A 57 -3.17 0.93 6.30
N HIS A 58 -3.74 0.16 5.36
CA HIS A 58 -4.87 0.58 4.55
C HIS A 58 -6.12 0.92 5.37
N LYS A 59 -6.35 0.38 6.57
CA LYS A 59 -7.55 0.71 7.36
C LYS A 59 -7.73 2.22 7.54
N LYS A 60 -6.67 2.93 7.95
CA LYS A 60 -6.73 4.38 8.18
C LYS A 60 -6.78 5.16 6.86
N GLU A 61 -5.96 4.74 5.90
CA GLU A 61 -5.97 5.30 4.54
C GLU A 61 -7.35 5.17 3.87
N CYS A 62 -8.03 4.04 4.07
CA CYS A 62 -9.33 3.73 3.49
C CYS A 62 -10.44 4.63 4.04
N GLU A 63 -10.37 5.02 5.32
CA GLU A 63 -11.31 6.01 5.89
C GLU A 63 -11.17 7.36 5.18
N TRP A 64 -9.93 7.83 5.00
CA TRP A 64 -9.66 9.09 4.32
C TRP A 64 -10.06 9.05 2.85
N LEU A 65 -9.67 8.01 2.12
CA LEU A 65 -10.02 7.85 0.70
C LEU A 65 -11.53 7.71 0.49
N SER A 66 -12.24 7.03 1.40
CA SER A 66 -13.69 6.93 1.34
C SER A 66 -14.38 8.28 1.55
N ALA A 67 -13.82 9.15 2.39
CA ALA A 67 -14.39 10.47 2.67
C ALA A 67 -14.26 11.46 1.50
N ILE A 68 -13.26 11.26 0.64
CA ILE A 68 -12.97 12.16 -0.50
C ILE A 68 -13.33 11.54 -1.86
N HIS A 69 -13.90 10.34 -1.89
CA HIS A 69 -14.33 9.71 -3.14
C HIS A 69 -15.31 10.63 -3.91
N PRO A 70 -15.17 10.82 -5.24
CA PRO A 70 -14.35 10.04 -6.17
C PRO A 70 -12.89 10.50 -6.32
N PHE A 71 -12.48 11.55 -5.62
CA PHE A 71 -11.11 12.05 -5.71
C PHE A 71 -10.13 11.05 -5.09
N THR A 72 -9.01 10.79 -5.78
CA THR A 72 -7.90 9.98 -5.26
C THR A 72 -6.63 10.82 -5.29
N PRO A 73 -6.00 11.08 -4.12
CA PRO A 73 -4.74 11.81 -4.07
C PRO A 73 -3.64 11.10 -4.88
N ASN A 74 -2.70 11.90 -5.37
CA ASN A 74 -1.58 11.36 -6.13
C ASN A 74 -0.70 10.41 -5.28
N GLN A 75 0.17 9.66 -5.96
CA GLN A 75 1.06 8.67 -5.34
C GLN A 75 1.95 9.24 -4.22
N ALA A 76 2.41 10.49 -4.32
CA ALA A 76 3.29 11.09 -3.32
C ALA A 76 2.52 11.34 -2.02
N VAL A 77 1.31 11.90 -2.11
CA VAL A 77 0.43 12.12 -0.94
C VAL A 77 0.06 10.79 -0.28
N ARG A 78 -0.30 9.77 -1.08
CA ARG A 78 -0.58 8.42 -0.55
C ARG A 78 0.64 7.78 0.10
N LEU A 79 1.83 7.95 -0.47
CA LEU A 79 3.07 7.45 0.11
C LEU A 79 3.37 8.11 1.46
N ILE A 80 3.29 9.44 1.54
CA ILE A 80 3.47 10.20 2.80
C ILE A 80 2.46 9.76 3.84
N ALA A 81 1.19 9.60 3.46
CA ALA A 81 0.15 9.11 4.35
C ALA A 81 0.50 7.71 4.92
N ARG A 82 0.97 6.79 4.08
CA ARG A 82 1.40 5.44 4.51
C ARG A 82 2.61 5.49 5.43
N LEU A 83 3.59 6.35 5.16
CA LEU A 83 4.76 6.59 6.04
C LEU A 83 4.31 7.06 7.43
N LEU A 84 3.42 8.05 7.50
CA LEU A 84 2.93 8.60 8.77
C LEU A 84 2.09 7.58 9.55
N ILE A 85 1.22 6.81 8.88
CA ILE A 85 0.43 5.74 9.51
C ILE A 85 1.36 4.69 10.11
N ARG A 86 2.38 4.26 9.37
CA ARG A 86 3.34 3.25 9.82
C ARG A 86 4.14 3.74 11.02
N ARG A 87 4.68 4.97 10.96
CA ARG A 87 5.41 5.60 12.08
C ARG A 87 4.56 5.69 13.35
N LYS A 88 3.29 6.10 13.22
CA LYS A 88 2.37 6.24 14.37
C LYS A 88 2.04 4.91 15.05
N LYS A 89 2.04 3.80 14.32
CA LYS A 89 1.75 2.47 14.88
C LYS A 89 2.87 1.89 15.75
N GLY A 90 4.07 2.48 15.72
CA GLY A 90 5.27 1.87 16.30
C GLY A 90 5.74 0.72 15.42
N ASP A 91 6.96 0.78 14.91
CA ASP A 91 7.46 -0.26 14.03
C ASP A 91 7.69 -1.55 14.81
N SER A 92 6.85 -2.57 14.58
CA SER A 92 7.10 -3.93 15.10
C SER A 92 8.06 -4.70 14.19
N SER A 93 8.44 -4.14 13.05
CA SER A 93 9.54 -4.67 12.24
C SER A 93 10.81 -4.29 12.98
N LYS A 94 11.56 -5.28 13.45
CA LYS A 94 12.91 -5.05 13.95
C LYS A 94 13.71 -4.44 12.80
N VAL A 95 13.80 -3.11 12.74
CA VAL A 95 14.87 -2.47 11.99
C VAL A 95 16.10 -2.72 12.84
N THR A 96 16.81 -3.82 12.55
CA THR A 96 18.19 -3.96 12.99
C THR A 96 18.97 -2.92 12.21
N ALA A 97 19.05 -1.71 12.76
CA ALA A 97 19.99 -0.72 12.27
C ALA A 97 21.37 -1.36 12.35
N PHE A 98 21.99 -1.60 11.19
CA PHE A 98 23.42 -1.86 11.14
C PHE A 98 24.09 -0.51 11.35
N ASN A 99 24.42 -0.21 12.61
CA ASN A 99 25.43 0.79 12.89
C ASN A 99 26.79 0.13 12.60
N GLY A 100 27.28 0.34 11.38
CA GLY A 100 28.64 0.00 10.97
C GLY A 100 29.07 0.96 9.90
#